data_AF-A0A3D0VH67-F1
#
_entry.id   AF-A0A3D0VH67-F1
#
_cell.length_a   1.000
_cell.length_b   1.000
_cell.length_c   1.000
_cell.angle_alpha   90.00
_cell.angle_beta   90.00
_cell.angle_gamma   90.00
#
_symmetry.space_group_name_H-M   'P 1'
#
loop_
_entity.id
_entity.type
_entity.pdbx_description
1 polymer ?
#
loop_
_entity_poly.entity_id
_entity_poly.type
_entity_poly.pdbx_seq_one_letter_code
_entity_poly.pdbx_strand_id
1 'polypeptide(L)'
;MTKRSAAWLMLLASAVLEAVWATALGQSDGFTRPLPTIVFAVTATLSMIGLGVAIRSIPLGTAYAVWVGIGAALTVGWAMASG
;
A
#
# COMPACT_ATOMS: atom_id res chain seq x y z
N MET A 1 24.93 -3.58 -0.63
CA MET A 1 23.57 -4.17 -0.54
C MET A 1 22.94 -4.07 -1.92
N THR A 2 22.64 -5.21 -2.54
CA THR A 2 22.28 -5.38 -3.96
C THR A 2 20.97 -4.68 -4.31
N LYS A 3 20.87 -4.07 -5.50
CA LYS A 3 19.68 -3.34 -6.01
C LYS A 3 18.35 -4.11 -5.85
N ARG A 4 18.41 -5.45 -5.88
CA ARG A 4 17.25 -6.33 -5.62
C ARG A 4 16.70 -6.22 -4.20
N SER A 5 17.54 -6.18 -3.17
CA SER A 5 17.09 -6.13 -1.77
C SER A 5 16.32 -4.84 -1.47
N ALA A 6 16.76 -3.72 -2.03
CA ALA A 6 16.08 -2.44 -1.90
C ALA A 6 14.68 -2.45 -2.56
N ALA A 7 14.54 -3.11 -3.73
CA ALA A 7 13.25 -3.23 -4.41
C ALA A 7 12.22 -4.03 -3.59
N TRP A 8 12.65 -5.11 -2.93
CA TRP A 8 11.77 -5.89 -2.05
C TRP A 8 11.34 -5.12 -0.80
N LEU A 9 12.25 -4.35 -0.19
CA LEU A 9 11.90 -3.48 0.95
C LEU A 9 10.92 -2.38 0.53
N MET A 10 11.11 -1.76 -0.64
CA MET A 10 10.18 -0.78 -1.19
C MET A 10 8.82 -1.39 -1.52
N LEU A 11 8.79 -2.62 -2.03
CA LEU A 11 7.55 -3.36 -2.31
C LEU A 11 6.77 -3.62 -1.02
N LEU A 12 7.45 -4.09 0.03
CA LEU A 12 6.86 -4.30 1.35
C LEU A 12 6.32 -3.00 1.94
N ALA A 13 7.10 -1.93 1.91
CA ALA A 13 6.65 -0.61 2.38
C ALA A 13 5.45 -0.09 1.58
N SER A 14 5.45 -0.28 0.26
CA SER A 14 4.35 0.07 -0.64
C SER A 14 3.07 -0.72 -0.31
N ALA A 15 3.17 -2.00 0.02
CA ALA A 15 2.03 -2.83 0.43
C ALA A 15 1.46 -2.44 1.80
N VAL A 16 2.30 -2.01 2.74
CA VAL A 16 1.81 -1.46 4.03
C VAL A 16 1.07 -0.15 3.79
N LEU A 17 1.62 0.74 2.97
CA LEU A 17 0.94 1.98 2.58
C LEU A 17 -0.40 1.70 1.87
N GLU A 18 -0.50 0.57 1.17
CA GLU A 18 -1.76 0.11 0.58
C GLU A 18 -2.86 -0.06 1.60
N ALA A 19 -2.56 -0.81 2.66
CA ALA A 19 -3.51 -1.02 3.74
C ALA A 19 -3.91 0.29 4.43
N VAL A 20 -2.97 1.24 4.56
CA VAL A 20 -3.24 2.55 5.17
C VAL A 20 -4.19 3.38 4.30
N TRP A 21 -3.95 3.48 2.99
CA TRP A 21 -4.85 4.25 2.13
C TRP A 21 -6.20 3.57 1.96
N ALA A 22 -6.26 2.23 1.90
CA ALA A 22 -7.51 1.47 1.82
C ALA A 22 -8.39 1.72 3.05
N THR A 23 -7.77 1.71 4.23
CA THR A 23 -8.44 2.02 5.50
C THR A 23 -8.88 3.49 5.55
N ALA A 24 -8.02 4.42 5.13
CA ALA A 24 -8.35 5.85 5.10
C ALA A 24 -9.48 6.17 4.12
N LEU A 25 -9.52 5.48 2.98
CA LEU A 25 -10.60 5.60 2.00
C LEU A 25 -11.94 5.18 2.61
N GLY A 26 -11.98 4.05 3.32
CA GLY A 26 -13.16 3.62 4.06
C GLY A 26 -13.62 4.63 5.12
N GLN A 27 -12.67 5.25 5.83
CA GLN A 27 -12.95 6.29 6.83
C GLN A 27 -13.32 7.66 6.24
N SER A 28 -13.14 7.87 4.94
CA SER A 28 -13.36 9.18 4.31
C SER A 28 -14.84 9.54 4.12
N ASP A 29 -15.78 8.62 4.39
CA ASP A 29 -17.22 8.77 4.12
C ASP A 29 -17.47 9.35 2.72
N GLY A 30 -16.89 8.71 1.69
CA GLY A 30 -17.02 9.18 0.30
C GLY A 30 -16.34 10.52 0.03
N PHE A 31 -15.15 10.75 0.63
CA PHE A 31 -14.38 11.99 0.54
C PHE A 31 -14.98 13.22 1.25
N THR A 32 -15.97 13.02 2.11
CA THR A 32 -16.59 14.10 2.88
C THR A 32 -15.69 14.58 4.03
N ARG A 33 -14.81 13.71 4.55
CA ARG A 33 -13.90 14.04 5.66
C ARG A 33 -12.50 14.43 5.15
N PRO A 34 -12.04 15.67 5.35
CA PRO A 34 -10.81 16.17 4.72
C PRO A 34 -9.53 15.49 5.22
N LEU A 35 -9.44 15.18 6.52
CA LEU A 35 -8.27 14.51 7.10
C LEU A 35 -8.01 13.11 6.49
N PRO A 36 -8.95 12.16 6.54
CA PRO A 36 -8.74 10.84 5.95
C PRO A 36 -8.58 10.89 4.42
N THR A 37 -9.21 11.86 3.73
CA THR A 37 -8.99 12.07 2.29
C THR A 37 -7.55 12.49 1.97
N ILE A 38 -6.96 13.40 2.74
CA ILE A 38 -5.55 13.81 2.56
C ILE A 38 -4.63 12.62 2.83
N VAL A 39 -4.88 11.86 3.91
CA VAL A 39 -4.12 10.66 4.23
C VAL A 39 -4.18 9.69 3.06
N PHE A 40 -5.38 9.36 2.57
CA PHE A 40 -5.59 8.51 1.39
C PHE A 40 -4.77 8.99 0.18
N ALA A 41 -4.86 10.27 -0.19
CA ALA A 41 -4.19 10.78 -1.38
C ALA A 41 -2.66 10.69 -1.28
N VAL A 42 -2.10 11.01 -0.11
CA VAL A 42 -0.65 10.95 0.13
C VAL A 42 -0.16 9.51 0.15
N THR A 43 -0.80 8.63 0.93
CA THR A 43 -0.35 7.24 1.08
C THR A 43 -0.61 6.41 -0.17
N ALA A 44 -1.68 6.68 -0.93
CA ALA A 44 -1.91 6.08 -2.24
C ALA A 44 -0.81 6.47 -3.24
N THR A 45 -0.45 7.75 -3.31
CA THR A 45 0.60 8.21 -4.21
C THR A 45 1.95 7.58 -3.86
N LEU A 46 2.31 7.55 -2.58
CA LEU A 46 3.56 6.92 -2.12
C LEU A 46 3.57 5.41 -2.37
N SER A 47 2.44 4.72 -2.16
CA SER A 47 2.29 3.29 -2.44
C SER A 47 2.53 3.00 -3.93
N MET A 48 1.88 3.77 -4.83
CA MET A 48 2.02 3.62 -6.27
C MET A 48 3.47 3.86 -6.74
N ILE A 49 4.15 4.86 -6.19
CA ILE A 49 5.57 5.13 -6.50
C ILE A 49 6.45 3.95 -6.05
N GLY A 50 6.24 3.44 -4.82
CA GLY A 50 7.01 2.32 -4.30
C GLY A 50 6.85 1.04 -5.13
N LEU A 51 5.62 0.75 -5.59
CA LEU A 51 5.34 -0.35 -6.50
C LEU A 51 6.01 -0.14 -7.85
N GLY A 52 5.90 1.08 -8.41
CA GLY A 52 6.52 1.49 -9.67
C GLY A 52 8.04 1.35 -9.68
N VAL A 53 8.70 1.57 -8.54
CA VAL A 53 10.15 1.33 -8.39
C VAL A 53 10.45 -0.16 -8.26
N ALA A 54 9.64 -0.92 -7.51
CA ALA A 54 9.85 -2.35 -7.31
C ALA A 54 9.74 -3.16 -8.61
N ILE A 55 8.77 -2.84 -9.48
CA ILE A 55 8.56 -3.52 -10.77
C ILE A 55 9.71 -3.31 -11.77
N ARG A 56 10.62 -2.34 -11.52
CA ARG A 56 11.84 -2.20 -12.34
C ARG A 56 12.84 -3.32 -12.10
N SER A 57 12.75 -4.00 -10.96
CA SER A 57 13.68 -5.07 -10.55
C SER A 57 13.01 -6.43 -10.37
N ILE A 58 11.69 -6.44 -10.20
CA ILE A 58 10.86 -7.63 -9.92
C ILE A 58 9.85 -7.79 -11.07
N PRO A 59 9.60 -9.01 -11.57
CA PRO A 59 8.55 -9.25 -12.55
C PRO A 59 7.20 -8.70 -12.07
N LEU A 60 6.49 -8.00 -12.95
CA LEU A 60 5.23 -7.32 -12.63
C LEU A 60 4.23 -8.24 -11.92
N GLY A 61 4.03 -9.47 -12.42
CA GLY A 61 3.09 -10.41 -11.82
C GLY A 61 3.44 -10.78 -10.38
N THR A 62 4.72 -11.00 -10.09
CA THR A 62 5.20 -11.28 -8.72
C THR A 62 5.03 -10.07 -7.82
N ALA A 63 5.43 -8.88 -8.30
CA ALA A 63 5.30 -7.65 -7.52
C ALA A 63 3.84 -7.34 -7.19
N TYR A 64 2.93 -7.47 -8.16
CA TYR A 64 1.51 -7.19 -7.97
C TYR A 64 0.85 -8.20 -7.03
N ALA A 65 1.15 -9.51 -7.19
CA ALA A 65 0.62 -10.53 -6.31
C ALA A 65 1.03 -10.33 -4.85
N VAL A 66 2.31 -9.97 -4.62
CA VAL A 66 2.83 -9.69 -3.27
C VAL A 66 2.23 -8.39 -2.71
N TRP A 67 2.15 -7.34 -3.52
CA TRP A 67 1.62 -6.05 -3.13
C TRP A 67 0.16 -6.18 -2.67
N VAL A 68 -0.73 -6.65 -3.56
CA VAL A 68 -2.16 -6.85 -3.24
C VAL A 68 -2.34 -7.86 -2.11
N GLY A 69 -1.57 -8.96 -2.09
CA GLY A 69 -1.70 -10.00 -1.07
C GLY A 69 -1.39 -9.48 0.34
N ILE A 70 -0.29 -8.74 0.50
CA ILE A 70 0.10 -8.13 1.78
C ILE A 70 -0.86 -7.00 2.14
N GLY A 71 -1.19 -6.11 1.19
CA GLY A 71 -2.11 -5.01 1.40
C GLY A 71 -3.47 -5.49 1.90
N ALA A 72 -4.04 -6.50 1.25
CA ALA A 72 -5.30 -7.11 1.66
C ALA A 72 -5.21 -7.77 3.04
N ALA A 73 -4.18 -8.58 3.31
CA ALA A 73 -4.00 -9.25 4.59
C ALA A 73 -3.88 -8.25 5.76
N LEU A 74 -3.11 -7.16 5.58
CA LEU A 74 -2.97 -6.10 6.57
C LEU A 74 -4.27 -5.33 6.76
N THR A 75 -4.98 -5.00 5.68
CA THR A 75 -6.25 -4.27 5.76
C THR A 75 -7.30 -5.09 6.52
N VAL A 76 -7.42 -6.38 6.19
CA VAL A 76 -8.35 -7.29 6.87
C VAL A 76 -7.94 -7.49 8.32
N GLY A 77 -6.65 -7.73 8.60
CA GLY A 77 -6.16 -7.89 9.97
C GLY A 77 -6.39 -6.64 10.82
N TRP A 78 -6.18 -5.45 10.24
CA TRP A 78 -6.49 -4.19 10.90
C TRP A 78 -7.99 -4.05 11.17
N ALA A 79 -8.83 -4.33 10.17
CA ALA A 79 -10.28 -4.28 10.32
C ALA A 79 -10.78 -5.24 11.41
N MET A 80 -10.24 -6.46 11.48
CA MET A 80 -10.55 -7.44 12.53
C MET A 80 -10.11 -6.99 13.93
N ALA A 81 -9.02 -6.23 14.04
CA ALA A 81 -8.52 -5.74 15.32
C ALA A 81 -9.21 -4.45 15.80
N SER A 82 -9.72 -3.64 14.87
CA SER A 82 -10.38 -2.36 15.16
C SER A 82 -11.91 -2.44 15.23
N GLY A 83 -12.50 -3.54 14.76
CA GLY A 83 -13.93 -3.84 14.81
C GLY A 83 -14.32 -4.54 16.12
#